data_AF-D8QLM0-F1
#
_entry.id   AF-D8QLM0-F1
#
_cell.length_a   1.000
_cell.length_b   1.000
_cell.length_c   1.000
_cell.angle_alpha   90.00
_cell.angle_beta   90.00
_cell.angle_gamma   90.00
#
_symmetry.space_group_name_H-M   'P 1'
#
loop_
_entity.id
_entity.type
_entity.pdbx_description
1 polymer ?
#
loop_
_entity_poly.entity_id
_entity_poly.type
_entity_poly.pdbx_seq_one_letter_code
_entity_poly.pdbx_strand_id
1 'polypeptide(L)'
;MSRYKIPFEPPNAQIRCLAHVVNLVVQKILSVLKEVDSDPDVEDYYELFLKQFLIHFSYEDDEELREWEAEGGKDGEDDEDKEVIDMSVIPDEVDACKDAETEDEVRAAFEEEEGDEDDDENEELTALEKLCAISKKIVGTPQSRMAFWKEAKEEYGNKVVGKSLVARLMPVRDMKAIDLWTWWYSKGKHCSLALSARDWDTIKMLNSILQIFTHITKIMSQSKTPTLPWALLMYEHMRKKLNGHIHDTALPLYMREAVAAGYKKLMEYYDIAKKSQYTILATVLHPSLRAEWFRNLGEDVYQQTAALLHHVYDVYATEHAPASAQPPPPPDAAQDEIDDFLASISACPAPPPVQRPKQRSEVERWLAGDGGPGDRQSPLAWWKV
;
A
#
# COMPACT_ATOMS: atom_id res chain seq x y z
N MET A 1 2.80 -15.95 26.20
CA MET A 1 4.28 -15.89 26.09
C MET A 1 5.01 -16.49 27.31
N SER A 2 4.45 -16.55 28.54
CA SER A 2 5.06 -17.32 29.64
C SER A 2 4.96 -18.86 29.48
N ARG A 3 4.15 -19.34 28.52
CA ARG A 3 3.93 -20.75 28.25
C ARG A 3 5.10 -21.45 27.54
N TYR A 4 6.01 -20.70 26.90
CA TYR A 4 7.02 -21.26 25.98
C TYR A 4 8.47 -20.98 26.36
N LYS A 5 8.76 -20.32 27.49
CA LYS A 5 10.13 -20.07 28.00
C LYS A 5 11.17 -19.49 27.00
N ILE A 6 10.74 -18.98 25.85
CA ILE A 6 11.60 -18.24 24.93
C ILE A 6 12.03 -16.95 25.67
N PRO A 7 13.34 -16.67 25.81
CA PRO A 7 13.79 -15.43 26.42
C PRO A 7 13.30 -14.25 25.58
N PHE A 8 12.24 -13.61 26.06
CA PHE A 8 11.74 -12.37 25.50
C PHE A 8 12.69 -11.27 25.94
N GLU A 9 13.61 -10.88 25.06
CA GLU A 9 14.34 -9.63 25.21
C GLU A 9 13.45 -8.50 24.71
N PRO A 10 12.89 -7.65 25.60
CA PRO A 10 12.00 -6.57 25.19
C PRO A 10 12.58 -5.63 24.10
N PRO A 11 13.90 -5.36 24.05
CA PRO A 11 14.50 -4.58 22.96
C PRO A 11 14.38 -5.23 21.57
N ASN A 12 14.39 -6.56 21.50
CA ASN A 12 14.42 -7.33 20.26
C ASN A 12 13.00 -7.64 19.71
N ALA A 13 12.00 -7.49 20.58
CA ALA A 13 10.60 -7.75 20.27
C ALA A 13 9.84 -6.55 19.70
N GLN A 14 10.49 -5.40 19.51
CA GLN A 14 9.82 -4.22 18.97
C GLN A 14 9.65 -4.34 17.45
N ILE A 15 8.49 -4.85 17.02
CA ILE A 15 8.04 -4.74 15.64
C ILE A 15 7.27 -3.43 15.50
N ARG A 16 7.84 -2.47 14.78
CA ARG A 16 7.16 -1.20 14.46
C ARG A 16 6.25 -1.40 13.25
N CYS A 17 5.08 -0.77 13.27
CA CYS A 17 4.17 -0.78 12.13
C CYS A 17 4.83 -0.06 10.95
N LEU A 18 5.00 -0.73 9.81
CA LEU A 18 5.66 -0.12 8.66
C LEU A 18 4.88 1.07 8.11
N ALA A 19 3.54 1.03 8.12
CA ALA A 19 2.72 2.17 7.68
C ALA A 19 2.96 3.41 8.56
N HIS A 20 3.13 3.20 9.87
CA HIS A 20 3.48 4.28 10.78
C HIS A 20 4.89 4.85 10.50
N VAL A 21 5.87 3.98 10.25
CA VAL A 21 7.22 4.44 9.86
C VAL A 21 7.21 5.19 8.54
N VAL A 22 6.46 4.71 7.54
CA VAL A 22 6.23 5.41 6.27
C VAL A 22 5.68 6.81 6.52
N ASN A 23 4.66 6.94 7.37
CA ASN A 23 4.09 8.22 7.75
C ASN A 23 5.13 9.16 8.39
N LEU A 24 5.94 8.68 9.34
CA LEU A 24 7.00 9.48 9.97
C LEU A 24 8.06 9.94 8.95
N VAL A 25 8.44 9.08 8.00
CA VAL A 25 9.39 9.43 6.95
C VAL A 25 8.82 10.51 6.03
N VAL A 26 7.57 10.39 5.62
CA VAL A 26 6.89 11.40 4.79
C VAL A 26 6.78 12.72 5.53
N GLN A 27 6.37 12.71 6.80
CA GLN A 27 6.32 13.91 7.64
C GLN A 27 7.70 14.59 7.74
N LYS A 28 8.78 13.81 7.86
CA LYS A 28 10.14 14.37 7.91
C LYS A 28 10.57 15.02 6.59
N ILE A 29 10.14 14.47 5.45
CA ILE A 29 10.39 15.09 4.14
C ILE A 29 9.63 16.41 4.05
N LEU A 30 8.35 16.39 4.40
CA LEU A 30 7.46 17.55 4.28
C LEU A 30 7.82 18.67 5.28
N SER A 31 8.29 18.35 6.49
CA SER A 31 8.70 19.37 7.46
C SER A 31 9.92 20.18 6.99
N VAL A 32 10.87 19.56 6.28
CA VAL A 32 12.00 20.28 5.67
C VAL A 32 11.53 21.22 4.54
N LEU A 33 10.47 20.82 3.84
CA LEU A 33 9.84 21.66 2.82
C LEU A 33 8.92 22.72 3.42
N LYS A 34 8.76 22.75 4.74
CA LYS A 34 7.82 23.61 5.47
C LYS A 34 6.36 23.42 5.06
N GLU A 35 6.02 22.20 4.67
CA GLU A 35 4.65 21.80 4.29
C GLU A 35 3.88 21.19 5.49
N VAL A 36 4.55 21.03 6.62
CA VAL A 36 4.00 20.54 7.89
C VAL A 36 4.63 21.35 9.02
N ASP A 37 3.80 21.82 9.94
CA ASP A 37 4.19 22.77 11.01
C ASP A 37 5.21 22.21 12.01
N SER A 38 5.24 20.88 12.16
CA SER A 38 6.02 20.22 13.21
C SER A 38 6.90 19.08 12.68
N ASP A 39 8.10 18.99 13.24
CA ASP A 39 9.01 17.87 13.02
C ASP A 39 8.42 16.59 13.68
N PRO A 40 8.32 15.45 12.97
CA PRO A 40 7.84 14.19 13.56
C PRO A 40 8.68 13.68 14.74
N ASP A 41 9.90 14.19 14.93
CA ASP A 41 10.71 13.91 16.11
C ASP A 41 10.22 14.63 17.38
N VAL A 42 9.43 15.70 17.21
CA VAL A 42 8.85 16.52 18.29
C VAL A 42 7.37 16.21 18.45
N GLU A 43 6.61 16.20 17.35
CA GLU A 43 5.17 15.96 17.33
C GLU A 43 4.80 14.92 16.29
N ASP A 44 4.39 13.74 16.77
CA ASP A 44 3.89 12.67 15.91
C ASP A 44 2.44 12.93 15.53
N TYR A 45 2.23 13.45 14.31
CA TYR A 45 0.89 13.77 13.77
C TYR A 45 -0.06 12.57 13.76
N TYR A 46 0.47 11.33 13.65
CA TYR A 46 -0.38 10.15 13.71
C TYR A 46 -0.94 9.96 15.11
N GLU A 47 -0.11 10.08 16.14
CA GLU A 47 -0.55 9.95 17.53
C GLU A 47 -1.45 11.12 17.97
N LEU A 48 -1.14 12.34 17.51
CA LEU A 48 -1.89 13.55 17.89
C LEU A 48 -3.26 13.64 17.22
N PHE A 49 -3.32 13.37 15.91
CA PHE A 49 -4.52 13.65 15.12
C PHE A 49 -5.14 12.38 14.53
N LEU A 50 -4.36 11.49 13.91
CA LEU A 50 -4.92 10.44 13.04
C LEU A 50 -5.29 9.14 13.75
N LYS A 51 -4.74 8.85 14.92
CA LYS A 51 -4.98 7.59 15.66
C LYS A 51 -6.44 7.40 16.08
N GLN A 52 -7.17 8.50 16.23
CA GLN A 52 -8.57 8.50 16.67
C GLN A 52 -9.56 8.48 15.49
N PHE A 53 -9.12 8.76 14.26
CA PHE A 53 -9.98 8.71 13.09
C PHE A 53 -9.99 7.31 12.48
N LEU A 54 -11.18 6.80 12.17
CA LEU A 54 -11.35 5.67 11.27
C LEU A 54 -10.92 6.12 9.86
N ILE A 55 -9.66 5.85 9.48
CA ILE A 55 -9.09 6.17 8.17
C ILE A 55 -9.64 5.23 7.07
N HIS A 56 -10.93 4.93 7.09
CA HIS A 56 -11.58 4.17 6.04
C HIS A 56 -12.70 5.02 5.46
N PHE A 57 -12.32 5.93 4.56
CA PHE A 57 -13.27 6.39 3.55
C PHE A 57 -13.58 5.18 2.66
N SER A 58 -14.78 4.65 2.81
CA SER A 58 -15.30 3.53 2.03
C SER A 58 -16.26 4.13 1.01
N TYR A 59 -15.88 4.12 -0.27
CA TYR A 59 -16.75 4.59 -1.35
C TYR A 59 -18.04 3.76 -1.45
N GLU A 60 -18.01 2.51 -0.96
CA GLU A 60 -19.17 1.62 -0.92
C GLU A 60 -20.24 2.14 0.04
N ASP A 61 -19.83 2.92 1.04
CA ASP A 61 -20.69 3.49 2.07
C ASP A 61 -21.09 4.95 1.78
N ASP A 62 -20.58 5.56 0.70
CA ASP A 62 -20.92 6.93 0.29
C ASP A 62 -22.28 6.92 -0.45
N GLU A 63 -23.34 7.33 0.25
CA GLU A 63 -24.72 7.33 -0.27
C GLU A 63 -24.91 8.41 -1.35
N GLU A 64 -24.30 9.57 -1.19
CA GLU A 64 -24.39 10.69 -2.14
C GLU A 64 -23.68 10.38 -3.48
N LEU A 65 -22.51 9.72 -3.42
CA LEU A 65 -21.82 9.26 -4.63
C LEU A 65 -22.67 8.25 -5.42
N ARG A 66 -23.38 7.37 -4.72
CA ARG A 66 -24.27 6.36 -5.34
C ARG A 66 -25.50 7.00 -5.99
N GLU A 67 -26.09 8.00 -5.35
CA GLU A 67 -27.22 8.76 -5.91
C GLU A 67 -26.81 9.48 -7.19
N TRP A 68 -25.64 10.14 -7.19
CA TRP A 68 -25.12 10.82 -8.38
C TRP A 68 -24.78 9.85 -9.53
N GLU A 69 -24.16 8.70 -9.24
CA GLU A 69 -23.91 7.65 -10.24
C GLU A 69 -25.21 7.10 -10.85
N ALA A 70 -26.31 7.07 -10.07
CA ALA A 70 -27.62 6.63 -10.54
C ALA A 70 -28.34 7.69 -11.39
N GLU A 71 -28.09 8.99 -11.15
CA GLU A 71 -28.68 10.10 -11.88
C GLU A 71 -27.95 10.40 -13.21
N GLY A 72 -26.63 10.24 -13.26
CA GLY A 72 -25.79 10.58 -14.43
C GLY A 72 -25.87 9.63 -15.63
N GLY A 73 -26.77 8.64 -15.61
CA GLY A 73 -26.91 7.60 -16.64
C GLY A 73 -28.06 7.78 -17.63
N LYS A 74 -28.84 8.87 -17.57
CA LYS A 74 -30.04 9.03 -18.41
C LYS A 74 -29.93 10.00 -19.59
N ASP A 75 -28.90 10.84 -19.65
CA ASP A 75 -28.83 11.91 -20.67
C ASP A 75 -27.92 11.58 -21.87
N GLY A 76 -27.71 10.29 -22.17
CA GLY A 76 -26.71 9.86 -23.17
C GLY A 76 -27.11 8.72 -24.11
N GLU A 77 -28.34 8.22 -24.04
CA GLU A 77 -28.87 7.24 -24.99
C GLU A 77 -30.14 7.81 -25.61
N ASP A 78 -29.99 8.53 -26.72
CA ASP A 78 -30.92 8.55 -27.85
C ASP A 78 -30.43 9.59 -28.87
N ASP A 79 -29.43 9.23 -29.68
CA ASP A 79 -29.18 9.94 -30.94
C ASP A 79 -28.39 9.07 -31.94
N GLU A 80 -28.94 7.91 -32.30
CA GLU A 80 -28.73 7.29 -33.60
C GLU A 80 -30.04 6.64 -34.08
N ASP A 81 -30.86 7.38 -34.82
CA ASP A 81 -31.33 6.96 -36.15
C ASP A 81 -32.10 8.08 -36.88
N LYS A 82 -31.61 8.44 -38.06
CA LYS A 82 -32.21 9.42 -38.98
C LYS A 82 -33.39 8.78 -39.71
N GLU A 83 -34.55 9.43 -39.72
CA GLU A 83 -35.41 9.45 -40.90
C GLU A 83 -35.85 10.86 -41.26
N VAL A 84 -35.65 11.17 -42.54
CA VAL A 84 -36.01 12.41 -43.20
C VAL A 84 -37.52 12.38 -43.44
N ILE A 85 -38.28 13.27 -42.78
CA ILE A 85 -39.67 13.55 -43.19
C ILE A 85 -39.74 15.00 -43.67
N ASP A 86 -39.80 15.11 -44.99
CA ASP A 86 -40.34 16.26 -45.71
C ASP A 86 -41.86 16.30 -45.51
N MET A 87 -42.40 17.39 -44.98
CA MET A 87 -43.75 17.84 -45.35
C MET A 87 -43.98 19.30 -44.96
N SER A 88 -43.87 20.17 -45.95
CA SER A 88 -44.62 21.42 -46.01
C SER A 88 -46.13 21.17 -45.88
N VAL A 89 -46.80 21.61 -44.81
CA VAL A 89 -48.20 22.10 -44.76
C VAL A 89 -48.43 22.77 -43.39
N ILE A 90 -48.76 24.06 -43.39
CA ILE A 90 -49.42 24.77 -42.27
C ILE A 90 -50.93 24.47 -42.38
N PRO A 91 -51.66 24.15 -41.30
CA PRO A 91 -52.56 25.15 -40.74
C PRO A 91 -52.60 25.22 -39.20
N ASP A 92 -52.93 26.43 -38.75
CA ASP A 92 -53.31 26.90 -37.42
C ASP A 92 -54.18 25.93 -36.59
N GLU A 93 -53.92 25.88 -35.27
CA GLU A 93 -54.79 26.41 -34.20
C GLU A 93 -54.44 25.76 -32.83
N VAL A 94 -54.30 26.61 -31.79
CA VAL A 94 -54.53 26.39 -30.33
C VAL A 94 -53.70 25.30 -29.59
N ASP A 95 -53.25 25.38 -28.33
CA ASP A 95 -53.25 26.32 -27.20
C ASP A 95 -52.44 25.61 -26.06
N ALA A 96 -51.80 26.39 -25.18
CA ALA A 96 -51.13 26.02 -23.90
C ALA A 96 -49.94 25.01 -23.98
N CYS A 97 -48.78 25.16 -23.32
CA CYS A 97 -48.34 25.82 -22.08
C CYS A 97 -46.77 25.87 -22.15
N LYS A 98 -46.07 26.99 -21.88
CA LYS A 98 -45.47 27.36 -20.57
C LYS A 98 -45.00 26.13 -19.77
N ASP A 99 -43.72 25.84 -19.54
CA ASP A 99 -42.60 26.72 -19.17
C ASP A 99 -41.27 26.12 -19.66
N ALA A 100 -40.42 26.95 -20.28
CA ALA A 100 -39.02 26.64 -20.50
C ALA A 100 -38.24 27.38 -19.41
N GLU A 101 -37.95 26.69 -18.32
CA GLU A 101 -36.97 27.16 -17.33
C GLU A 101 -35.60 27.16 -18.02
N THR A 102 -35.02 28.34 -18.19
CA THR A 102 -33.68 28.50 -18.75
C THR A 102 -32.64 28.02 -17.75
N GLU A 103 -31.61 27.30 -18.22
CA GLU A 103 -30.50 26.75 -17.43
C GLU A 103 -29.78 27.76 -16.51
N ASP A 104 -29.97 29.07 -16.72
CA ASP A 104 -29.47 30.14 -15.87
C ASP A 104 -30.22 30.29 -14.52
N GLU A 105 -31.50 29.89 -14.43
CA GLU A 105 -32.28 30.04 -13.19
C GLU A 105 -31.95 28.96 -12.15
N VAL A 106 -31.58 27.75 -12.60
CA VAL A 106 -31.09 26.68 -11.70
C VAL A 106 -29.72 27.03 -11.10
N ARG A 107 -28.92 27.85 -11.80
CA ARG A 107 -27.61 28.32 -11.31
C ARG A 107 -27.74 29.45 -10.28
N ALA A 108 -28.81 30.24 -10.34
CA ALA A 108 -29.04 31.38 -9.45
C ALA A 108 -29.82 31.04 -8.16
N ALA A 109 -30.66 30.00 -8.17
CA ALA A 109 -31.58 29.70 -7.08
C ALA A 109 -30.94 29.08 -5.81
N PHE A 110 -29.63 28.80 -5.81
CA PHE A 110 -28.94 28.11 -4.71
C PHE A 110 -27.73 28.88 -4.14
N GLU A 111 -27.59 30.18 -4.46
CA GLU A 111 -26.43 31.01 -4.05
C GLU A 111 -26.51 31.56 -2.59
N GLU A 112 -27.50 31.17 -1.78
CA GLU A 112 -27.72 31.73 -0.44
C GLU A 112 -27.37 30.78 0.73
N GLU A 113 -26.22 30.10 0.75
CA GLU A 113 -25.72 29.50 2.02
C GLU A 113 -24.22 29.11 2.03
N GLU A 114 -23.31 30.03 1.71
CA GLU A 114 -21.88 29.88 2.12
C GLU A 114 -21.35 31.24 2.60
N GLY A 115 -21.82 31.65 3.77
CA GLY A 115 -21.18 32.67 4.58
C GLY A 115 -20.09 32.04 5.43
N ASP A 116 -18.90 31.86 4.85
CA ASP A 116 -17.68 31.63 5.62
C ASP A 116 -16.81 32.88 5.52
N GLU A 117 -16.42 33.37 6.69
CA GLU A 117 -15.54 34.50 6.92
C GLU A 117 -14.22 34.28 6.17
N ASP A 118 -13.99 35.09 5.13
CA ASP A 118 -12.69 35.20 4.49
C ASP A 118 -11.72 35.83 5.50
N ASP A 119 -11.08 34.99 6.32
CA ASP A 119 -9.86 35.36 7.03
C ASP A 119 -8.75 35.56 5.98
N ASP A 120 -8.68 36.81 5.53
CA ASP A 120 -7.74 37.40 4.58
C ASP A 120 -6.33 37.51 5.20
N GLU A 121 -5.79 36.40 5.71
CA GLU A 121 -4.37 36.30 6.08
C GLU A 121 -3.56 35.89 4.85
N ASN A 122 -3.04 36.93 4.20
CA ASN A 122 -2.29 36.95 2.94
C ASN A 122 -0.87 36.35 3.08
N GLU A 123 -0.74 35.13 3.59
CA GLU A 123 0.46 34.32 3.41
C GLU A 123 0.44 33.69 2.01
N GLU A 124 1.52 33.87 1.24
CA GLU A 124 1.67 33.20 -0.07
C GLU A 124 1.70 31.68 0.15
N LEU A 125 0.54 31.03 0.02
CA LEU A 125 0.41 29.59 0.16
C LEU A 125 1.35 28.84 -0.79
N THR A 126 1.96 27.76 -0.29
CA THR A 126 2.75 26.84 -1.10
C THR A 126 1.88 26.11 -2.13
N ALA A 127 2.52 25.49 -3.12
CA ALA A 127 1.83 24.66 -4.11
C ALA A 127 1.01 23.53 -3.47
N LEU A 128 1.51 22.92 -2.40
CA LEU A 128 0.84 21.82 -1.72
C LEU A 128 -0.28 22.32 -0.81
N GLU A 129 -0.09 23.46 -0.13
CA GLU A 129 -1.13 24.11 0.66
C GLU A 129 -2.32 24.51 -0.21
N LYS A 130 -2.07 25.13 -1.38
CA LYS A 130 -3.11 25.41 -2.37
C LYS A 130 -3.84 24.14 -2.78
N LEU A 131 -3.12 23.08 -3.14
CA LEU A 131 -3.73 21.81 -3.55
C LEU A 131 -4.59 21.19 -2.42
N CYS A 132 -4.11 21.24 -1.17
CA CYS A 132 -4.85 20.79 0.00
C CYS A 132 -6.09 21.64 0.25
N ALA A 133 -5.98 22.98 0.15
CA ALA A 133 -7.10 23.90 0.31
C ALA A 133 -8.18 23.66 -0.76
N ILE A 134 -7.77 23.52 -2.03
CA ILE A 134 -8.67 23.16 -3.12
C ILE A 134 -9.34 21.82 -2.84
N SER A 135 -8.57 20.80 -2.46
CA SER A 135 -9.11 19.46 -2.17
C SER A 135 -10.12 19.49 -1.02
N LYS A 136 -9.84 20.25 0.04
CA LYS A 136 -10.76 20.44 1.17
C LYS A 136 -12.04 21.15 0.74
N LYS A 137 -11.94 22.21 -0.07
CA LYS A 137 -13.11 22.93 -0.59
C LYS A 137 -13.95 22.03 -1.51
N ILE A 138 -13.30 21.29 -2.42
CA ILE A 138 -13.98 20.33 -3.30
C ILE A 138 -14.75 19.29 -2.49
N VAL A 139 -14.13 18.67 -1.49
CA VAL A 139 -14.76 17.60 -0.69
C VAL A 139 -15.72 18.16 0.36
N GLY A 140 -15.58 19.43 0.74
CA GLY A 140 -16.26 20.05 1.87
C GLY A 140 -17.78 20.11 1.73
N THR A 141 -18.30 20.28 0.51
CA THR A 141 -19.75 20.36 0.26
C THR A 141 -20.18 19.48 -0.92
N PRO A 142 -21.41 18.90 -0.88
CA PRO A 142 -21.96 18.14 -2.01
C PRO A 142 -21.99 18.95 -3.32
N GLN A 143 -22.33 20.24 -3.24
CA GLN A 143 -22.40 21.16 -4.38
C GLN A 143 -21.02 21.33 -5.03
N SER A 144 -19.99 21.51 -4.20
CA SER A 144 -18.62 21.64 -4.68
C SER A 144 -18.10 20.35 -5.32
N ARG A 145 -18.44 19.18 -4.77
CA ARG A 145 -18.11 17.88 -5.36
C ARG A 145 -18.78 17.71 -6.71
N MET A 146 -20.07 18.00 -6.79
CA MET A 146 -20.86 17.88 -8.02
C MET A 146 -20.33 18.78 -9.13
N ALA A 147 -19.99 20.03 -8.80
CA ALA A 147 -19.38 20.95 -9.76
C ALA A 147 -18.03 20.42 -10.27
N PHE A 148 -17.16 19.94 -9.37
CA PHE A 148 -15.87 19.36 -9.76
C PHE A 148 -16.05 18.15 -10.69
N TRP A 149 -17.03 17.28 -10.42
CA TRP A 149 -17.32 16.14 -11.29
C TRP A 149 -17.88 16.54 -12.64
N LYS A 150 -18.67 17.61 -12.73
CA LYS A 150 -19.13 18.16 -14.01
C LYS A 150 -17.95 18.59 -14.88
N GLU A 151 -17.03 19.38 -14.33
CA GLU A 151 -15.82 19.81 -15.03
C GLU A 151 -14.95 18.61 -15.46
N ALA A 152 -14.79 17.61 -14.59
CA ALA A 152 -14.06 16.39 -14.93
C ALA A 152 -14.76 15.61 -16.07
N LYS A 153 -16.10 15.48 -16.04
CA LYS A 153 -16.87 14.79 -17.08
C LYS A 153 -16.75 15.51 -18.42
N GLU A 154 -16.76 16.83 -18.44
CA GLU A 154 -16.57 17.63 -19.66
C GLU A 154 -15.17 17.43 -20.27
N GLU A 155 -14.12 17.41 -19.45
CA GLU A 155 -12.73 17.26 -19.93
C GLU A 155 -12.43 15.84 -20.45
N TYR A 156 -12.94 14.80 -19.78
CA TYR A 156 -12.60 13.41 -20.11
C TYR A 156 -13.69 12.66 -20.89
N GLY A 157 -14.91 13.21 -20.98
CA GLY A 157 -16.08 12.56 -21.55
C GLY A 157 -16.45 11.25 -20.84
N ASN A 158 -17.22 10.38 -21.51
CA ASN A 158 -17.52 9.02 -21.02
C ASN A 158 -16.35 8.03 -21.16
N LYS A 159 -15.09 8.51 -21.22
CA LYS A 159 -13.94 7.62 -21.41
C LYS A 159 -13.66 6.80 -20.14
N VAL A 160 -14.12 5.56 -20.19
CA VAL A 160 -13.90 4.52 -19.17
C VAL A 160 -12.41 4.21 -19.05
N VAL A 161 -11.70 4.83 -18.10
CA VAL A 161 -10.33 4.42 -17.74
C VAL A 161 -10.39 3.21 -16.78
N GLY A 162 -10.80 2.05 -17.31
CA GLY A 162 -10.94 0.79 -16.56
C GLY A 162 -12.27 0.62 -15.81
N LYS A 163 -12.41 -0.44 -15.00
CA LYS A 163 -13.69 -0.87 -14.38
C LYS A 163 -14.28 0.03 -13.26
N SER A 164 -14.20 1.36 -13.39
CA SER A 164 -15.19 2.33 -12.89
C SER A 164 -14.79 3.74 -13.37
N LEU A 165 -15.75 4.55 -13.82
CA LEU A 165 -15.46 5.80 -14.53
C LEU A 165 -15.10 6.97 -13.59
N VAL A 166 -15.64 6.99 -12.38
CA VAL A 166 -15.51 8.12 -11.43
C VAL A 166 -15.00 7.68 -10.05
N ALA A 167 -15.18 6.42 -9.63
CA ALA A 167 -14.78 5.93 -8.29
C ALA A 167 -13.26 5.88 -7.99
N ARG A 168 -12.41 6.49 -8.84
CA ARG A 168 -10.94 6.60 -8.66
C ARG A 168 -10.43 8.04 -8.58
N LEU A 169 -11.29 9.03 -8.81
CA LEU A 169 -10.94 10.45 -8.81
C LEU A 169 -11.01 10.99 -7.38
N MET A 170 -9.90 10.90 -6.66
CA MET A 170 -9.63 11.84 -5.57
C MET A 170 -9.33 13.19 -6.21
N PRO A 171 -9.95 14.32 -5.78
CA PRO A 171 -9.74 15.64 -6.39
C PRO A 171 -8.27 15.95 -6.65
N VAL A 172 -7.40 15.61 -5.68
CA VAL A 172 -5.93 15.68 -5.71
C VAL A 172 -5.26 15.14 -6.99
N ARG A 173 -5.93 14.27 -7.76
CA ARG A 173 -5.34 13.55 -8.91
C ARG A 173 -5.66 14.17 -10.26
N ASP A 174 -6.61 15.10 -10.35
CA ASP A 174 -7.11 15.60 -11.62
C ASP A 174 -6.68 17.04 -11.88
N MET A 175 -5.51 17.20 -12.49
CA MET A 175 -4.90 18.52 -12.70
C MET A 175 -5.82 19.47 -13.47
N LYS A 176 -6.46 18.96 -14.54
CA LYS A 176 -7.26 19.80 -15.43
C LYS A 176 -8.63 20.13 -14.84
N ALA A 177 -9.28 19.15 -14.20
CA ALA A 177 -10.53 19.42 -13.50
C ALA A 177 -10.32 20.36 -12.32
N ILE A 178 -9.17 20.28 -11.61
CA ILE A 178 -8.80 21.24 -10.58
C ILE A 178 -8.68 22.65 -11.17
N ASP A 179 -7.90 22.81 -12.24
CA ASP A 179 -7.72 24.12 -12.87
C ASP A 179 -9.08 24.70 -13.29
N LEU A 180 -9.89 23.95 -14.05
CA LEU A 180 -11.23 24.39 -14.48
C LEU A 180 -12.12 24.75 -13.28
N TRP A 181 -12.18 23.89 -12.27
CA TRP A 181 -12.99 24.13 -11.07
C TRP A 181 -12.56 25.41 -10.35
N THR A 182 -11.25 25.66 -10.17
CA THR A 182 -10.79 26.88 -9.49
C THR A 182 -11.15 28.17 -10.23
N TRP A 183 -11.21 28.13 -11.56
CA TRP A 183 -11.50 29.30 -12.39
C TRP A 183 -12.98 29.56 -12.62
N TRP A 184 -13.80 28.51 -12.75
CA TRP A 184 -15.19 28.63 -13.21
C TRP A 184 -16.22 28.42 -12.11
N TYR A 185 -15.89 27.66 -11.06
CA TYR A 185 -16.79 27.44 -9.94
C TYR A 185 -16.99 28.72 -9.10
N SER A 186 -18.21 28.91 -8.58
CA SER A 186 -18.57 30.04 -7.71
C SER A 186 -18.13 31.41 -8.28
N LYS A 187 -18.30 31.62 -9.60
CA LYS A 187 -17.96 32.87 -10.30
C LYS A 187 -16.49 33.30 -10.09
N GLY A 188 -15.57 32.35 -9.90
CA GLY A 188 -14.15 32.63 -9.70
C GLY A 188 -13.76 32.98 -8.25
N LYS A 189 -14.62 32.68 -7.25
CA LYS A 189 -14.32 32.85 -5.81
C LYS A 189 -13.02 32.14 -5.38
N HIS A 190 -12.57 31.12 -6.12
CA HIS A 190 -11.36 30.35 -5.80
C HIS A 190 -10.17 30.61 -6.73
N CYS A 191 -10.23 31.64 -7.57
CA CYS A 191 -9.12 32.00 -8.46
C CYS A 191 -7.82 32.33 -7.73
N SER A 192 -7.89 32.77 -6.46
CA SER A 192 -6.72 32.98 -5.60
C SER A 192 -5.95 31.69 -5.29
N LEU A 193 -6.62 30.54 -5.36
CA LEU A 193 -6.01 29.21 -5.15
C LEU A 193 -5.47 28.59 -6.44
N ALA A 194 -5.66 29.22 -7.60
CA ALA A 194 -5.26 28.67 -8.88
C ALA A 194 -3.77 28.25 -8.89
N LEU A 195 -3.51 27.02 -9.32
CA LEU A 195 -2.18 26.45 -9.38
C LEU A 195 -1.49 26.91 -10.67
N SER A 196 -0.33 27.54 -10.52
CA SER A 196 0.50 27.90 -11.67
C SER A 196 1.17 26.67 -12.28
N ALA A 197 1.71 26.80 -13.50
CA ALA A 197 2.52 25.74 -14.12
C ALA A 197 3.70 25.30 -13.22
N ARG A 198 4.30 26.26 -12.50
CA ARG A 198 5.39 26.00 -11.55
C ARG A 198 4.91 25.22 -10.31
N ASP A 199 3.70 25.51 -9.83
CA ASP A 199 3.10 24.77 -8.72
C ASP A 199 2.86 23.32 -9.12
N TRP A 200 2.31 23.11 -10.32
CA TRP A 200 2.12 21.79 -10.88
C TRP A 200 3.41 21.01 -11.09
N ASP A 201 4.49 21.66 -11.53
CA ASP A 201 5.80 21.03 -11.63
C ASP A 201 6.35 20.63 -10.25
N THR A 202 6.13 21.47 -9.23
CA THR A 202 6.49 21.17 -7.84
C THR A 202 5.72 19.96 -7.31
N ILE A 203 4.41 19.90 -7.53
CA ILE A 203 3.55 18.77 -7.15
C ILE A 203 3.97 17.48 -7.86
N LYS A 204 4.32 17.54 -9.15
CA LYS A 204 4.83 16.38 -9.91
C LYS A 204 6.15 15.87 -9.34
N MET A 205 7.07 16.76 -8.99
CA MET A 205 8.34 16.38 -8.35
C MET A 205 8.09 15.72 -6.99
N LEU A 206 7.23 16.31 -6.15
CA LEU A 206 6.82 15.72 -4.87
C LEU A 206 6.19 14.34 -5.05
N ASN A 207 5.27 14.19 -5.99
CA ASN A 207 4.66 12.89 -6.28
C ASN A 207 5.70 11.86 -6.72
N SER A 208 6.70 12.24 -7.53
CA SER A 208 7.77 11.31 -7.94
C SER A 208 8.57 10.77 -6.76
N ILE A 209 8.77 11.60 -5.72
CA ILE A 209 9.46 11.25 -4.48
C ILE A 209 8.56 10.39 -3.58
N LEU A 210 7.30 10.81 -3.39
CA LEU A 210 6.41 10.25 -2.38
C LEU A 210 5.65 8.99 -2.85
N GLN A 211 5.54 8.76 -4.15
CA GLN A 211 4.76 7.64 -4.71
C GLN A 211 5.20 6.27 -4.19
N ILE A 212 6.50 6.10 -3.87
CA ILE A 212 7.01 4.84 -3.31
C ILE A 212 6.32 4.47 -2.00
N PHE A 213 6.01 5.46 -1.16
CA PHE A 213 5.34 5.25 0.12
C PHE A 213 3.91 4.77 -0.07
N THR A 214 3.18 5.38 -1.01
CA THR A 214 1.82 4.94 -1.39
C THR A 214 1.82 3.49 -1.89
N HIS A 215 2.80 3.12 -2.70
CA HIS A 215 2.92 1.75 -3.21
C HIS A 215 3.16 0.74 -2.09
N ILE A 216 4.04 1.07 -1.15
CA ILE A 216 4.39 0.19 -0.02
C ILE A 216 3.23 0.07 0.95
N THR A 217 2.58 1.17 1.31
CA THR A 217 1.38 1.15 2.15
C THR A 217 0.31 0.26 1.53
N LYS A 218 0.07 0.36 0.21
CA LYS A 218 -0.89 -0.51 -0.48
C LYS A 218 -0.55 -2.00 -0.37
N ILE A 219 0.72 -2.37 -0.53
CA ILE A 219 1.15 -3.78 -0.41
C ILE A 219 1.00 -4.26 1.05
N MET A 220 1.40 -3.43 1.99
CA MET A 220 1.50 -3.79 3.41
C MET A 220 0.15 -3.73 4.16
N SER A 221 -0.88 -3.20 3.51
CA SER A 221 -2.27 -3.22 3.99
C SER A 221 -3.10 -4.39 3.45
N GLN A 222 -2.51 -5.31 2.67
CA GLN A 222 -3.23 -6.47 2.14
C GLN A 222 -3.52 -7.49 3.25
N SER A 223 -4.79 -7.85 3.43
CA SER A 223 -5.23 -8.78 4.46
C SER A 223 -4.94 -10.25 4.17
N LYS A 224 -4.75 -10.61 2.89
CA LYS A 224 -4.64 -12.01 2.44
C LYS A 224 -3.21 -12.56 2.50
N THR A 225 -2.21 -11.71 2.69
CA THR A 225 -0.79 -12.07 2.63
C THR A 225 -0.09 -11.73 3.94
N PRO A 226 0.73 -12.62 4.53
CA PRO A 226 1.53 -12.27 5.70
C PRO A 226 2.50 -11.15 5.31
N THR A 227 2.43 -10.01 5.99
CA THR A 227 3.18 -8.80 5.63
C THR A 227 4.54 -8.71 6.32
N LEU A 228 4.70 -9.32 7.51
CA LEU A 228 5.95 -9.29 8.27
C LEU A 228 7.18 -9.81 7.49
N PRO A 229 7.11 -10.90 6.70
CA PRO A 229 8.24 -11.34 5.87
C PRO A 229 8.75 -10.29 4.87
N TRP A 230 7.88 -9.38 4.45
CA TRP A 230 8.18 -8.35 3.45
C TRP A 230 8.75 -7.07 4.07
N ALA A 231 8.71 -6.91 5.39
CA ALA A 231 9.09 -5.65 6.04
C ALA A 231 10.51 -5.19 5.68
N LEU A 232 11.52 -6.06 5.79
CA LEU A 232 12.91 -5.72 5.44
C LEU A 232 13.07 -5.40 3.94
N LEU A 233 12.30 -6.07 3.08
CA LEU A 233 12.30 -5.83 1.64
C LEU A 233 11.75 -4.44 1.33
N MET A 234 10.68 -4.04 2.00
CA MET A 234 10.08 -2.72 1.82
C MET A 234 11.01 -1.62 2.30
N TYR A 235 11.67 -1.79 3.45
CA TYR A 235 12.71 -0.86 3.89
C TYR A 235 13.83 -0.69 2.87
N GLU A 236 14.39 -1.81 2.39
CA GLU A 236 15.48 -1.79 1.42
C GLU A 236 15.04 -1.16 0.09
N HIS A 237 13.78 -1.37 -0.30
CA HIS A 237 13.22 -0.76 -1.50
C HIS A 237 13.08 0.76 -1.37
N MET A 238 12.52 1.26 -0.25
CA MET A 238 12.46 2.70 0.05
C MET A 238 13.85 3.31 0.11
N ARG A 239 14.79 2.64 0.78
CA ARG A 239 16.17 3.11 0.94
C ARG A 239 16.82 3.35 -0.41
N LYS A 240 16.76 2.36 -1.32
CA LYS A 240 17.34 2.50 -2.67
C LYS A 240 16.68 3.63 -3.46
N LYS A 241 15.35 3.76 -3.37
CA LYS A 241 14.60 4.81 -4.09
C LYS A 241 14.95 6.20 -3.59
N LEU A 242 14.88 6.44 -2.28
CA LEU A 242 15.26 7.72 -1.68
C LEU A 242 16.73 8.04 -1.94
N ASN A 243 17.64 7.08 -1.82
CA ASN A 243 19.05 7.29 -2.16
C ASN A 243 19.24 7.70 -3.62
N GLY A 244 18.46 7.13 -4.55
CA GLY A 244 18.43 7.56 -5.94
C GLY A 244 18.05 9.04 -6.09
N HIS A 245 16.98 9.47 -5.42
CA HIS A 245 16.54 10.87 -5.45
C HIS A 245 17.53 11.84 -4.80
N ILE A 246 18.26 11.44 -3.76
CA ILE A 246 19.32 12.27 -3.15
C ILE A 246 20.42 12.61 -4.18
N HIS A 247 20.73 11.68 -5.09
CA HIS A 247 21.79 11.84 -6.08
C HIS A 247 21.28 12.33 -7.44
N ASP A 248 19.98 12.57 -7.57
CA ASP A 248 19.36 12.99 -8.82
C ASP A 248 19.58 14.49 -9.07
N THR A 249 20.49 14.83 -9.97
CA THR A 249 20.80 16.23 -10.31
C THR A 249 19.67 16.96 -11.02
N ALA A 250 18.63 16.25 -11.49
CA ALA A 250 17.43 16.88 -12.04
C ALA A 250 16.52 17.46 -10.94
N LEU A 251 16.64 16.97 -9.70
CA LEU A 251 15.88 17.50 -8.56
C LEU A 251 16.55 18.76 -7.99
N PRO A 252 15.76 19.80 -7.64
CA PRO A 252 16.27 20.96 -6.93
C PRO A 252 16.97 20.59 -5.63
N LEU A 253 17.94 21.41 -5.20
CA LEU A 253 18.72 21.15 -3.98
C LEU A 253 17.82 20.99 -2.74
N TYR A 254 16.85 21.87 -2.54
CA TYR A 254 15.94 21.82 -1.39
C TYR A 254 15.11 20.52 -1.35
N MET A 255 14.69 19.99 -2.50
CA MET A 255 14.01 18.68 -2.58
C MET A 255 14.95 17.54 -2.19
N ARG A 256 16.21 17.57 -2.65
CA ARG A 256 17.20 16.56 -2.30
C ARG A 256 17.55 16.58 -0.80
N GLU A 257 17.63 17.77 -0.20
CA GLU A 257 17.82 17.94 1.24
C GLU A 257 16.65 17.38 2.04
N ALA A 258 15.41 17.64 1.61
CA ALA A 258 14.21 17.06 2.21
C ALA A 258 14.20 15.53 2.11
N VAL A 259 14.51 14.97 0.95
CA VAL A 259 14.66 13.52 0.76
C VAL A 259 15.76 12.96 1.65
N ALA A 260 16.89 13.65 1.81
CA ALA A 260 17.99 13.21 2.67
C ALA A 260 17.56 13.16 4.16
N ALA A 261 16.76 14.12 4.61
CA ALA A 261 16.18 14.08 5.96
C ALA A 261 15.23 12.89 6.14
N GLY A 262 14.33 12.66 5.18
CA GLY A 262 13.47 11.47 5.16
C GLY A 262 14.25 10.16 5.13
N TYR A 263 15.31 10.08 4.31
CA TYR A 263 16.20 8.93 4.24
C TYR A 263 16.86 8.63 5.58
N LYS A 264 17.36 9.66 6.27
CA LYS A 264 17.93 9.51 7.61
C LYS A 264 16.91 8.92 8.58
N LYS A 265 15.68 9.44 8.56
CA LYS A 265 14.58 8.92 9.40
C LYS A 265 14.24 7.48 9.08
N LEU A 266 14.20 7.11 7.80
CA LEU A 266 13.97 5.73 7.36
C LEU A 266 15.06 4.79 7.89
N MET A 267 16.32 5.21 7.85
CA MET A 267 17.45 4.39 8.30
C MET A 267 17.40 4.07 9.80
N GLU A 268 16.93 5.00 10.65
CA GLU A 268 16.73 4.75 12.08
C GLU A 268 15.85 3.52 12.32
N TYR A 269 14.70 3.47 11.66
CA TYR A 269 13.77 2.33 11.79
C TYR A 269 14.24 1.10 11.04
N TYR A 270 14.93 1.27 9.91
CA TYR A 270 15.50 0.14 9.20
C TYR A 270 16.57 -0.57 10.03
N ASP A 271 17.40 0.18 10.76
CA ASP A 271 18.42 -0.38 11.66
C ASP A 271 17.79 -1.12 12.85
N ILE A 272 16.65 -0.65 13.35
CA ILE A 272 15.86 -1.37 14.36
C ILE A 272 15.30 -2.68 13.76
N ALA A 273 14.67 -2.60 12.58
CA ALA A 273 14.07 -3.76 11.93
C ALA A 273 15.09 -4.85 11.60
N LYS A 274 16.31 -4.48 11.16
CA LYS A 274 17.41 -5.43 10.89
C LYS A 274 17.89 -6.16 12.15
N LYS A 275 17.70 -5.58 13.33
CA LYS A 275 18.08 -6.20 14.60
C LYS A 275 16.97 -7.09 15.17
N SER A 276 15.73 -6.94 14.70
CA SER A 276 14.60 -7.73 15.19
C SER A 276 14.67 -9.16 14.67
N GLN A 277 14.89 -10.10 15.57
CA GLN A 277 14.87 -11.53 15.26
C GLN A 277 13.55 -11.96 14.64
N TYR A 278 12.42 -11.37 15.05
CA TYR A 278 11.11 -11.71 14.50
C TYR A 278 10.97 -11.30 13.03
N THR A 279 11.47 -10.12 12.67
CA THR A 279 11.46 -9.68 11.27
C THR A 279 12.39 -10.55 10.43
N ILE A 280 13.59 -10.86 10.95
CA ILE A 280 14.55 -11.74 10.27
C ILE A 280 13.95 -13.14 10.06
N LEU A 281 13.46 -13.77 11.12
CA LEU A 281 12.88 -15.11 11.06
C LEU A 281 11.66 -15.17 10.15
N ALA A 282 10.77 -14.18 10.20
CA ALA A 282 9.62 -14.13 9.29
C ALA A 282 10.05 -14.10 7.82
N THR A 283 11.08 -13.33 7.48
CA THR A 283 11.65 -13.29 6.12
C THR A 283 12.31 -14.62 5.74
N VAL A 284 13.09 -15.23 6.63
CA VAL A 284 13.78 -16.51 6.37
C VAL A 284 12.83 -17.69 6.25
N LEU A 285 11.73 -17.68 6.98
CA LEU A 285 10.69 -18.73 6.91
C LEU A 285 9.78 -18.56 5.70
N HIS A 286 9.94 -17.49 4.91
CA HIS A 286 9.20 -17.33 3.67
C HIS A 286 9.84 -18.17 2.55
N PRO A 287 9.13 -19.15 1.95
CA PRO A 287 9.69 -20.09 0.98
C PRO A 287 10.35 -19.47 -0.26
N SER A 288 9.84 -18.32 -0.71
CA SER A 288 10.40 -17.57 -1.86
C SER A 288 11.53 -16.60 -1.52
N LEU A 289 11.83 -16.36 -0.25
CA LEU A 289 12.87 -15.43 0.19
C LEU A 289 14.03 -16.20 0.82
N ARG A 290 13.72 -16.99 1.86
CA ARG A 290 14.66 -17.79 2.64
C ARG A 290 15.84 -16.96 3.16
N ALA A 291 16.90 -17.64 3.61
CA ALA A 291 18.16 -16.98 3.95
C ALA A 291 18.80 -16.31 2.73
N GLU A 292 18.56 -16.82 1.52
CA GLU A 292 19.19 -16.35 0.29
C GLU A 292 18.97 -14.85 0.03
N TRP A 293 17.78 -14.33 0.36
CA TRP A 293 17.51 -12.90 0.23
C TRP A 293 18.50 -12.02 1.02
N PHE A 294 19.00 -12.48 2.16
CA PHE A 294 19.92 -11.71 3.02
C PHE A 294 21.31 -11.54 2.42
N ARG A 295 21.69 -12.30 1.39
CA ARG A 295 22.93 -12.05 0.63
C ARG A 295 22.95 -10.65 0.01
N ASN A 296 21.77 -10.09 -0.29
CA ASN A 296 21.66 -8.71 -0.79
C ASN A 296 22.10 -7.67 0.24
N LEU A 297 22.17 -8.02 1.53
CA LEU A 297 22.62 -7.15 2.62
C LEU A 297 24.08 -7.39 3.00
N GLY A 298 24.70 -8.45 2.47
CA GLY A 298 26.09 -8.85 2.74
C GLY A 298 26.19 -10.27 3.26
N GLU A 299 27.35 -10.91 3.02
CA GLU A 299 27.59 -12.30 3.42
C GLU A 299 27.57 -12.47 4.95
N ASP A 300 28.08 -11.49 5.71
CA ASP A 300 28.02 -11.54 7.18
C ASP A 300 26.58 -11.59 7.71
N VAL A 301 25.67 -10.85 7.07
CA VAL A 301 24.24 -10.85 7.45
C VAL A 301 23.62 -12.20 7.12
N TYR A 302 23.91 -12.76 5.95
CA TYR A 302 23.47 -14.11 5.58
C TYR A 302 23.90 -15.16 6.60
N GLN A 303 25.18 -15.14 7.02
CA GLN A 303 25.70 -16.09 8.01
C GLN A 303 25.04 -15.93 9.38
N GLN A 304 24.86 -14.69 9.85
CA GLN A 304 24.15 -14.40 11.10
C GLN A 304 22.70 -14.90 11.05
N THR A 305 22.02 -14.68 9.92
CA THR A 305 20.65 -15.12 9.70
C THR A 305 20.53 -16.65 9.68
N ALA A 306 21.45 -17.35 9.00
CA ALA A 306 21.49 -18.81 8.99
C ALA A 306 21.75 -19.37 10.41
N ALA A 307 22.69 -18.79 11.15
CA ALA A 307 22.98 -19.17 12.53
C ALA A 307 21.77 -18.95 13.47
N LEU A 308 21.06 -17.83 13.31
CA LEU A 308 19.84 -17.56 14.06
C LEU A 308 18.75 -18.61 13.77
N LEU A 309 18.54 -18.95 12.50
CA LEU A 309 17.57 -19.99 12.14
C LEU A 309 17.95 -21.35 12.73
N HIS A 310 19.21 -21.74 12.64
CA HIS A 310 19.72 -22.96 13.26
C HIS A 310 19.44 -22.99 14.75
N HIS A 311 19.79 -21.92 15.47
CA HIS A 311 19.55 -21.84 16.90
C HIS A 311 18.08 -22.00 17.26
N VAL A 312 17.19 -21.29 16.56
CA VAL A 312 15.73 -21.37 16.80
C VAL A 312 15.19 -22.75 16.45
N TYR A 313 15.68 -23.37 15.37
CA TYR A 313 15.32 -24.74 15.01
C TYR A 313 15.77 -25.75 16.06
N ASP A 314 17.00 -25.64 16.58
CA ASP A 314 17.53 -26.57 17.59
C ASP A 314 16.73 -26.48 18.90
N VAL A 315 16.35 -25.27 19.32
CA VAL A 315 15.45 -25.06 20.46
C VAL A 315 14.09 -25.71 20.19
N TYR A 316 13.48 -25.43 19.03
CA TYR A 316 12.21 -26.02 18.62
C TYR A 316 12.28 -27.56 18.61
N ALA A 317 13.31 -28.13 17.99
CA ALA A 317 13.51 -29.58 17.88
C ALA A 317 13.73 -30.24 19.25
N THR A 318 14.37 -29.53 20.19
CA THR A 318 14.56 -30.02 21.57
C THR A 318 13.25 -29.99 22.36
N GLU A 319 12.46 -28.92 22.22
CA GLU A 319 11.18 -28.75 22.93
C GLU A 319 10.06 -29.62 22.35
N HIS A 320 10.12 -29.88 21.04
CA HIS A 320 9.14 -30.66 20.30
C HIS A 320 9.67 -32.01 19.81
N ALA A 321 10.78 -32.50 20.40
CA ALA A 321 11.25 -33.85 20.17
C ALA A 321 10.10 -34.83 20.45
N PRO A 322 9.62 -35.59 19.45
CA PRO A 322 8.53 -36.53 19.69
C PRO A 322 9.00 -37.53 20.75
N ALA A 323 8.17 -37.76 21.77
CA ALA A 323 8.32 -38.92 22.63
C ALA A 323 8.16 -40.17 21.74
N SER A 324 9.29 -40.71 21.25
CA SER A 324 9.36 -41.87 20.36
C SER A 324 8.45 -41.78 19.11
N ALA A 325 8.92 -41.10 18.06
CA ALA A 325 8.49 -41.49 16.72
C ALA A 325 9.09 -42.87 16.43
N GLN A 326 8.29 -43.93 16.57
CA GLN A 326 8.65 -45.23 16.04
C GLN A 326 8.89 -45.08 14.53
N PRO A 327 9.96 -45.67 13.97
CA PRO A 327 10.14 -45.70 12.52
C PRO A 327 8.92 -46.39 11.89
N PRO A 328 8.43 -45.91 10.73
CA PRO A 328 7.36 -46.61 10.02
C PRO A 328 7.81 -48.05 9.73
N PRO A 329 6.91 -49.05 9.88
CA PRO A 329 7.26 -50.41 9.52
C PRO A 329 7.67 -50.46 8.04
N PRO A 330 8.74 -51.21 7.69
CA PRO A 330 9.09 -51.42 6.30
C PRO A 330 7.91 -52.07 5.56
N PRO A 331 7.73 -51.80 4.25
CA PRO A 331 6.65 -52.40 3.48
C PRO A 331 6.74 -53.93 3.51
N ASP A 332 5.59 -54.56 3.74
CA ASP A 332 5.39 -56.00 3.72
C ASP A 332 5.96 -56.60 2.42
N ALA A 333 7.13 -57.24 2.54
CA ALA A 333 7.47 -58.36 1.68
C ALA A 333 6.82 -59.58 2.31
N ALA A 334 5.66 -59.97 1.79
CA ALA A 334 5.08 -61.26 2.09
C ALA A 334 6.10 -62.35 1.71
N GLN A 335 6.57 -63.14 2.68
CA GLN A 335 6.21 -64.55 2.80
C GLN A 335 7.07 -65.30 3.83
N ASP A 336 6.31 -66.05 4.65
CA ASP A 336 6.60 -67.34 5.26
C ASP A 336 7.45 -67.43 6.54
N GLU A 337 6.71 -67.69 7.62
CA GLU A 337 7.14 -68.25 8.90
C GLU A 337 7.84 -69.61 8.70
N ILE A 338 9.16 -69.67 8.91
CA ILE A 338 9.83 -70.86 9.44
C ILE A 338 10.89 -70.43 10.45
N ASP A 339 10.44 -70.40 11.70
CA ASP A 339 11.04 -70.94 12.92
C ASP A 339 12.51 -70.66 13.30
N ASP A 340 12.59 -70.19 14.53
CA ASP A 340 13.73 -69.77 15.33
C ASP A 340 14.53 -70.98 15.85
N PHE A 341 15.51 -71.43 15.07
CA PHE A 341 16.46 -72.45 15.53
C PHE A 341 17.88 -72.27 14.95
N LEU A 342 18.01 -71.92 13.68
CA LEU A 342 19.31 -71.83 12.98
C LEU A 342 20.12 -70.55 13.28
N ALA A 343 19.47 -69.50 13.79
CA ALA A 343 20.13 -68.26 14.22
C ALA A 343 20.91 -68.45 15.54
N SER A 344 20.56 -69.46 16.34
CA SER A 344 21.26 -69.78 17.61
C SER A 344 22.62 -70.47 17.41
N ILE A 345 22.94 -70.92 16.18
CA ILE A 345 24.10 -71.79 15.89
C ILE A 345 25.18 -71.08 15.07
N SER A 346 24.92 -69.88 14.55
CA SER A 346 25.79 -69.21 13.58
C SER A 346 26.46 -67.95 14.15
N ALA A 347 27.45 -68.15 15.02
CA ALA A 347 28.30 -67.08 15.53
C ALA A 347 29.25 -66.56 14.43
N CYS A 348 28.86 -65.48 13.73
CA CYS A 348 29.75 -64.69 12.87
C CYS A 348 29.69 -63.21 13.26
N PRO A 349 30.84 -62.52 13.44
CA PRO A 349 30.86 -61.10 13.78
C PRO A 349 30.35 -60.26 12.60
N ALA A 350 29.45 -59.32 12.89
CA ALA A 350 28.91 -58.40 11.89
C ALA A 350 30.02 -57.45 11.36
N PRO A 351 30.08 -57.17 10.06
CA PRO A 351 30.96 -56.15 9.51
C PRO A 351 30.57 -54.76 10.06
N PRO A 352 31.54 -53.83 10.18
CA PRO A 352 31.25 -52.50 10.71
C PRO A 352 30.22 -51.79 9.83
N PRO A 353 29.30 -51.01 10.42
CA PRO A 353 28.26 -50.34 9.67
C PRO A 353 28.89 -49.39 8.65
N VAL A 354 28.56 -49.63 7.37
CA VAL A 354 28.76 -48.67 6.28
C VAL A 354 28.08 -47.37 6.72
N GLN A 355 28.88 -46.30 6.86
CA GLN A 355 28.34 -44.98 7.16
C GLN A 355 27.38 -44.60 6.05
N ARG A 356 26.08 -44.57 6.37
CA ARG A 356 25.09 -43.91 5.51
C ARG A 356 25.54 -42.45 5.36
N PRO A 357 25.50 -41.84 4.16
CA PRO A 357 25.76 -40.41 4.03
C PRO A 357 24.85 -39.68 5.01
N LYS A 358 25.43 -38.78 5.83
CA LYS A 358 24.69 -38.01 6.85
C LYS A 358 23.42 -37.45 6.21
N GLN A 359 22.27 -37.95 6.65
CA GLN A 359 20.98 -37.42 6.25
C GLN A 359 20.97 -35.96 6.73
N ARG A 360 20.96 -35.00 5.79
CA ARG A 360 20.97 -33.57 6.12
C ARG A 360 19.83 -33.27 7.07
N SER A 361 20.09 -32.44 8.09
CA SER A 361 19.02 -31.99 8.99
C SER A 361 17.98 -31.18 8.21
N GLU A 362 16.75 -31.09 8.73
CA GLU A 362 15.68 -30.35 8.05
C GLU A 362 16.05 -28.88 7.81
N VAL A 363 16.70 -28.25 8.79
CA VAL A 363 17.21 -26.88 8.67
C VAL A 363 18.30 -26.75 7.60
N GLU A 364 19.20 -27.73 7.48
CA GLU A 364 20.21 -27.75 6.40
C GLU A 364 19.55 -27.90 5.02
N ARG A 365 18.51 -28.73 4.91
CA ARG A 365 17.72 -28.88 3.68
C ARG A 365 16.99 -27.60 3.32
N TRP A 366 16.37 -26.94 4.30
CA TRP A 366 15.69 -25.67 4.11
C TRP A 366 16.64 -24.58 3.60
N LEU A 367 17.81 -24.43 4.24
CA LEU A 367 18.85 -23.47 3.85
C LEU A 367 19.46 -23.79 2.48
N ALA A 368 19.52 -25.07 2.11
CA ALA A 368 19.99 -25.51 0.80
C ALA A 368 18.99 -25.25 -0.34
N GLY A 369 17.77 -24.80 -0.05
CA GLY A 369 16.77 -24.55 -1.09
C GLY A 369 15.87 -25.74 -1.41
N ASP A 370 15.91 -26.82 -0.62
CA ASP A 370 15.06 -28.00 -0.85
C ASP A 370 13.56 -27.62 -0.80
N GLY A 371 12.74 -28.28 -1.61
CA GLY A 371 11.28 -28.07 -1.68
C GLY A 371 10.81 -26.91 -2.57
N GLY A 372 11.71 -26.28 -3.33
CA GLY A 372 11.36 -25.35 -4.42
C GLY A 372 10.99 -23.92 -3.98
N PRO A 373 10.75 -23.01 -4.94
CA PRO A 373 10.70 -21.56 -4.67
C PRO A 373 9.45 -21.06 -3.92
N GLY A 374 8.42 -21.91 -3.73
CA GLY A 374 7.14 -21.52 -3.14
C GLY A 374 6.42 -20.35 -3.84
N ASP A 375 5.22 -20.02 -3.37
CA ASP A 375 4.45 -18.87 -3.87
C ASP A 375 4.70 -17.63 -2.99
N ARG A 376 4.96 -16.49 -3.63
CA ARG A 376 5.15 -15.19 -2.99
C ARG A 376 3.88 -14.67 -2.33
N GLN A 377 2.72 -14.94 -2.90
CA GLN A 377 1.44 -14.44 -2.36
C GLN A 377 0.76 -15.47 -1.46
N SER A 378 1.15 -16.74 -1.55
CA SER A 378 0.58 -17.81 -0.75
C SER A 378 1.66 -18.67 -0.09
N PRO A 379 2.52 -18.10 0.77
CA PRO A 379 3.59 -18.86 1.41
C PRO A 379 3.04 -19.97 2.32
N LEU A 380 1.83 -19.79 2.86
CA LEU A 380 1.18 -20.81 3.70
C LEU A 380 0.74 -22.04 2.90
N ALA A 381 0.50 -21.94 1.60
CA ALA A 381 0.18 -23.11 0.78
C ALA A 381 1.38 -24.06 0.67
N TRP A 382 2.60 -23.51 0.71
CA TRP A 382 3.83 -24.31 0.71
C TRP A 382 3.98 -25.15 1.98
N TRP A 383 3.63 -24.59 3.15
CA TRP A 383 3.74 -25.27 4.45
C TRP A 383 2.62 -26.29 4.74
N LYS A 384 1.60 -26.39 3.87
CA LYS A 384 0.49 -27.36 4.01
C LYS A 384 0.79 -28.72 3.38
N VAL A 385 1.89 -28.81 2.61
CA VAL A 385 2.38 -30.03 1.96
C VAL A 385 3.34 -30.73 2.92
#